data_AF-A0A183PRT7-F1
#
_entry.id   AF-A0A183PRT7-F1
#
_cell.length_a   1.000
_cell.length_b   1.000
_cell.length_c   1.000
_cell.angle_alpha   90.00
_cell.angle_beta   90.00
_cell.angle_gamma   90.00
#
_symmetry.space_group_name_H-M   'P 1'
#
loop_
_entity.id
_entity.type
_entity.pdbx_description
1 polymer ?
#
loop_
_entity_poly.entity_id
_entity_poly.type
_entity_poly.pdbx_seq_one_letter_code
_entity_poly.pdbx_strand_id
1 'polypeptide(L)'
;MLLRMRDVIGPRTFDEGLFKQLFLSKLPQQVQTVLVSFQNNALDELAASADRILEITKPSTTEVFSVKEKPQTTQNDITELRHTLTRCLNLRTD
;
A
#
# COMPACT_ATOMS: atom_id res chain seq x y z
N MET A 1 -13.67 -13.80 11.14
CA MET A 1 -13.27 -15.22 11.24
C MET A 1 -12.35 -15.50 12.44
N LEU A 2 -11.32 -14.67 12.67
CA LEU A 2 -10.36 -14.83 13.77
C LEU A 2 -10.97 -14.85 15.18
N LEU A 3 -11.91 -13.94 15.46
CA LEU A 3 -12.56 -13.85 16.77
C LEU A 3 -13.26 -15.16 17.14
N ARG A 4 -13.87 -15.85 16.16
CA ARG A 4 -14.49 -17.18 16.38
C ARG A 4 -13.48 -18.26 16.72
N MET A 5 -12.27 -18.21 16.17
CA MET A 5 -11.23 -19.21 16.49
C MET A 5 -10.66 -18.99 17.89
N ARG A 6 -10.54 -17.74 18.35
CA ARG A 6 -10.25 -17.42 19.76
C ARG A 6 -11.29 -18.02 20.70
N ASP A 7 -12.57 -17.89 20.34
CA ASP A 7 -13.66 -18.42 21.17
C ASP A 7 -13.66 -19.96 21.23
N VAL A 8 -13.17 -20.64 20.19
CA VAL A 8 -13.05 -22.12 20.13
C VAL A 8 -11.86 -22.64 20.95
N ILE A 9 -10.74 -21.92 20.97
CA ILE A 9 -9.51 -22.34 21.67
C ILE A 9 -9.60 -22.10 23.19
N GLY A 10 -10.47 -21.17 23.61
CA GLY A 10 -10.68 -20.83 25.02
C GLY A 10 -9.48 -20.12 25.67
N PRO A 11 -9.64 -19.57 26.88
CA PRO A 11 -8.63 -18.71 27.50
C PRO A 11 -7.36 -19.44 28.01
N ARG A 12 -7.31 -20.78 27.99
CA ARG A 12 -6.26 -21.53 28.70
C ARG A 12 -4.89 -21.55 28.01
N THR A 13 -4.80 -21.28 26.71
CA THR A 13 -3.52 -21.33 25.96
C THR A 13 -3.52 -20.41 24.73
N PHE A 14 -4.11 -19.23 24.82
CA PHE A 14 -4.18 -18.30 23.68
C PHE A 14 -2.88 -17.50 23.56
N ASP A 15 -1.91 -18.03 22.79
CA ASP A 15 -0.73 -17.27 22.39
C ASP A 15 -1.12 -16.30 21.26
N GLU A 16 -1.28 -15.04 21.64
CA GLU A 16 -1.67 -13.98 20.72
C GLU A 16 -0.62 -13.74 19.63
N GLY A 17 0.67 -13.94 19.92
CA GLY A 17 1.75 -13.78 18.95
C GLY A 17 1.71 -14.82 17.84
N LEU A 18 1.54 -16.09 18.21
CA LEU A 18 1.32 -17.20 17.28
C LEU A 18 0.06 -16.95 16.42
N PHE A 19 -1.00 -16.42 17.03
CA PHE A 19 -2.24 -16.16 16.32
C PHE A 19 -2.13 -15.00 15.33
N LYS A 20 -1.43 -13.93 15.71
CA LYS A 20 -1.09 -12.81 14.81
C LYS A 20 -0.27 -13.29 13.63
N GLN A 21 0.75 -14.12 13.88
CA GLN A 21 1.57 -14.70 12.82
C GLN A 21 0.75 -15.58 11.87
N LEU A 22 -0.08 -16.47 12.42
CA LEU A 22 -0.96 -17.33 11.63
C LEU A 22 -1.95 -16.50 10.82
N PHE A 23 -2.55 -15.47 11.42
CA PHE A 23 -3.45 -14.57 10.72
C PHE A 23 -2.78 -13.89 9.53
N LEU A 24 -1.62 -13.26 9.75
CA LEU A 24 -0.87 -12.58 8.69
C LEU A 24 -0.44 -13.53 7.58
N SER A 25 -0.16 -14.80 7.89
CA SER A 25 0.20 -15.82 6.89
C SER A 25 -0.96 -16.23 5.97
N LYS A 26 -2.21 -15.99 6.37
CA LYS A 26 -3.42 -16.36 5.61
C LYS A 26 -3.95 -15.21 4.74
N LEU A 27 -3.37 -14.02 4.84
CA LEU A 27 -3.80 -12.85 4.08
C LEU A 27 -3.07 -12.75 2.74
N PRO A 28 -3.68 -12.10 1.72
CA PRO A 28 -2.98 -11.76 0.50
C PRO A 28 -1.72 -10.92 0.76
N GLN A 29 -0.69 -11.10 -0.06
CA GLN A 29 0.62 -10.44 0.12
C GLN A 29 0.50 -8.92 0.26
N GLN A 30 -0.34 -8.28 -0.54
CA GLN A 30 -0.56 -6.82 -0.49
C GLN A 30 -1.11 -6.35 0.86
N VAL A 31 -1.99 -7.15 1.48
CA VAL A 31 -2.59 -6.84 2.79
C VAL A 31 -1.55 -7.11 3.88
N GLN A 32 -0.81 -8.21 3.77
CA GLN A 32 0.26 -8.57 4.72
C GLN A 32 1.33 -7.48 4.80
N THR A 33 1.82 -6.99 3.65
CA THR A 33 2.87 -5.96 3.59
C THR A 33 2.46 -4.68 4.32
N VAL A 34 1.20 -4.27 4.20
CA VAL A 34 0.68 -3.09 4.91
C VAL A 34 0.56 -3.38 6.40
N LEU A 35 0.05 -4.56 6.78
CA LEU A 35 -0.22 -4.93 8.17
C LEU A 35 1.03 -5.21 9.01
N VAL A 36 2.18 -5.50 8.40
CA VAL A 36 3.46 -5.67 9.13
C VAL A 36 3.77 -4.45 10.00
N SER A 37 3.52 -3.23 9.51
CA SER A 37 3.72 -2.00 10.28
C SER A 37 2.81 -1.86 11.49
N PHE A 38 1.71 -2.61 11.53
CA PHE A 38 0.70 -2.58 12.59
C PHE A 38 0.82 -3.78 13.54
N GLN A 39 1.89 -4.57 13.48
CA GLN A 39 2.08 -5.79 14.28
C GLN A 39 1.97 -5.59 15.81
N ASN A 40 2.20 -4.36 16.28
CA ASN A 40 2.12 -4.00 17.70
C ASN A 40 0.68 -3.81 18.19
N ASN A 41 -0.27 -3.69 17.27
CA ASN A 41 -1.68 -3.49 17.58
C ASN A 41 -2.29 -4.78 18.13
N ALA A 42 -3.43 -4.65 18.80
CA ALA A 42 -4.20 -5.81 19.26
C ALA A 42 -4.73 -6.62 18.06
N LEU A 43 -4.96 -7.92 18.25
CA LEU A 43 -5.39 -8.82 17.17
C LEU A 43 -6.71 -8.38 16.51
N ASP A 44 -7.64 -7.84 17.28
CA ASP A 44 -8.92 -7.30 16.82
C ASP A 44 -8.75 -6.04 15.96
N GLU A 45 -7.84 -5.14 16.33
CA GLU A 45 -7.48 -3.98 15.52
C GLU A 45 -6.80 -4.38 14.20
N LEU A 46 -5.94 -5.40 14.26
CA LEU A 46 -5.28 -5.96 13.08
C LEU A 46 -6.31 -6.59 12.11
N ALA A 47 -7.31 -7.28 12.67
CA ALA A 47 -8.40 -7.86 11.90
C ALA A 47 -9.26 -6.79 11.23
N ALA A 48 -9.66 -5.76 11.97
CA ALA A 48 -10.44 -4.63 11.43
C ALA A 48 -9.67 -3.90 10.32
N SER A 49 -8.35 -3.74 10.49
CA SER A 49 -7.48 -3.12 9.48
C SER A 49 -7.39 -3.98 8.22
N ALA A 50 -7.25 -5.30 8.37
CA ALA A 50 -7.26 -6.22 7.24
C ALA A 50 -8.57 -6.15 6.45
N ASP A 51 -9.71 -6.14 7.15
CA ASP A 51 -11.05 -6.04 6.53
C ASP A 51 -11.17 -4.75 5.73
N ARG A 52 -10.71 -3.62 6.28
CA ARG A 52 -10.71 -2.32 5.59
C ARG A 52 -9.80 -2.29 4.36
N ILE A 53 -8.60 -2.85 4.44
CA ILE A 53 -7.69 -2.92 3.28
C ILE A 53 -8.28 -3.81 2.18
N LEU A 54 -8.87 -4.94 2.56
CA LEU A 54 -9.54 -5.84 1.63
C LEU A 54 -10.75 -5.16 0.96
N GLU A 55 -11.48 -4.31 1.68
CA GLU A 55 -12.55 -3.51 1.11
C GLU A 55 -12.04 -2.50 0.07
N ILE A 56 -10.92 -1.83 0.35
CA ILE A 56 -10.29 -0.86 -0.58
C ILE A 56 -9.70 -1.55 -1.81
N THR A 57 -9.09 -2.72 -1.62
CA THR A 57 -8.44 -3.46 -2.70
C THR A 57 -9.38 -4.40 -3.46
N LYS A 58 -10.65 -4.50 -3.06
CA LYS A 58 -11.65 -5.10 -3.94
C LYS A 58 -11.60 -4.34 -5.25
N PRO A 59 -11.39 -5.03 -6.39
CA PRO A 59 -11.43 -4.36 -7.68
C PRO A 59 -12.83 -3.80 -7.83
N SER A 60 -12.97 -2.48 -7.65
CA SER A 60 -14.15 -1.81 -8.13
C SER A 60 -14.06 -1.92 -9.65
N THR A 61 -15.13 -2.39 -10.28
CA THR A 61 -15.31 -2.26 -11.72
C THR A 61 -15.56 -0.79 -12.09
N THR A 62 -14.78 0.12 -11.49
CA THR A 62 -14.70 1.49 -11.95
C THR A 62 -13.88 1.39 -13.22
N GLU A 63 -14.56 1.51 -14.36
CA GLU A 63 -13.93 1.72 -15.65
C GLU A 63 -13.03 2.95 -15.52
N VAL A 64 -11.76 2.73 -15.18
CA VAL A 64 -10.75 3.76 -15.23
C VAL A 64 -10.55 4.00 -16.71
N PHE A 65 -11.23 5.03 -17.24
CA PHE A 65 -10.98 5.52 -18.58
C PHE A 65 -9.49 5.81 -18.67
N SER A 66 -8.76 4.92 -19.33
CA SER A 66 -7.37 5.13 -19.67
C SER A 66 -7.37 6.28 -20.67
N VAL A 67 -7.21 7.50 -20.16
CA VAL A 67 -6.86 8.65 -20.98
C VAL A 67 -5.54 8.28 -21.62
N LYS A 68 -5.62 7.89 -22.90
CA LYS A 68 -4.49 7.56 -23.75
C LYS A 68 -3.76 8.85 -24.14
N GLU A 69 -3.45 9.70 -23.17
CA GLU A 69 -2.58 10.83 -23.40
C GLU A 69 -1.17 10.25 -23.45
N LYS A 70 -0.74 10.02 -24.69
CA LYS A 70 0.64 9.70 -25.01
C LYS A 70 1.49 10.81 -24.35
N PRO A 71 2.48 10.49 -23.50
CA PRO A 71 3.46 11.48 -23.11
C PRO A 71 4.25 11.80 -24.38
N GLN A 72 3.75 12.73 -25.19
CA GLN A 72 4.54 13.38 -26.22
C GLN A 72 5.36 14.44 -25.51
N THR A 73 6.23 14.01 -24.59
CA THR A 73 7.42 14.79 -24.30
C THR A 73 8.32 14.57 -25.50
N THR A 74 8.19 15.46 -26.47
CA THR A 74 9.00 15.41 -27.68
C THR A 74 10.45 15.60 -27.23
N GLN A 75 11.40 14.90 -27.85
CA GLN A 75 12.83 15.08 -27.55
C GLN A 75 13.27 16.56 -27.60
N ASN A 76 12.54 17.37 -28.38
CA ASN A 76 12.65 18.81 -28.44
C ASN A 76 12.39 19.49 -27.09
N ASP A 77 11.36 19.08 -26.34
CA ASP A 77 10.97 19.70 -25.07
C ASP A 77 12.05 19.49 -23.99
N ILE A 78 12.66 18.29 -23.98
CA ILE A 78 13.79 17.98 -23.09
C ILE A 78 15.03 18.79 -23.46
N THR A 79 15.27 18.98 -24.76
CA THR A 79 16.41 19.74 -25.26
C THR A 79 16.25 21.23 -24.96
N GLU A 80 15.05 21.77 -25.14
CA GLU A 80 14.70 23.16 -24.80
C GLU A 80 14.80 23.43 -23.29
N LEU A 81 14.31 22.48 -22.46
CA LEU A 81 14.45 22.58 -21.02
C LEU A 81 15.93 22.60 -20.59
N ARG A 82 16.77 21.73 -21.18
CA ARG A 82 18.22 21.72 -20.90
C ARG A 82 18.89 23.04 -21.27
N HIS A 83 18.59 23.59 -22.45
CA HIS A 83 19.14 24.90 -22.85
C HIS A 83 18.70 26.03 -21.93
N THR A 84 17.43 26.02 -21.51
CA THR A 84 16.89 27.03 -20.59
C THR A 84 17.58 26.97 -19.24
N LEU A 85 17.78 25.77 -18.69
CA LEU A 85 18.49 25.58 -17.42
C LEU A 85 19.94 26.04 -17.50
N THR A 86 20.67 25.69 -18.58
CA THR A 86 22.05 26.17 -18.79
C THR A 86 22.12 27.70 -18.85
N ARG A 87 21.17 28.33 -19.54
CA ARG A 87 21.09 29.81 -19.62
C ARG A 87 20.83 30.45 -18.25
N CYS A 88 19.92 29.90 -17.45
CA CYS A 88 19.64 30.40 -16.10
C CYS A 88 20.84 30.25 -15.14
N LEU A 89 21.60 29.16 -15.28
CA LEU A 89 22.79 28.94 -14.45
C LEU A 89 23.91 29.94 -14.79
N ASN A 90 24.14 30.22 -16.07
CA ASN A 90 25.17 31.18 -16.51
C ASN A 90 24.83 32.63 -16.13
N LEU A 91 23.54 33.00 -16.10
CA LEU A 91 23.10 34.33 -15.64
C LEU A 91 23.20 34.53 -14.13
N ARG A 92 23.37 33.44 -13.36
CA ARG A 92 23.49 33.48 -11.90
C ARG A 92 24.93 33.60 -11.43
N THR A 93 25.88 33.49 -12.35
CA THR A 93 27.33 33.52 -12.07
C THR A 93 28.00 34.85 -12.41
N ASP A 94 27.22 35.90 -12.73
CA ASP A 94 27.62 37.32 -12.68
C ASP A 94 27.07 37.98 -11.40
#